data_AF-A0A0F9AY99-F1
#
_entry.id   AF-A0A0F9AY99-F1
#
_cell.length_a   1.000
_cell.length_b   1.000
_cell.length_c   1.000
_cell.angle_alpha   90.00
_cell.angle_beta   90.00
_cell.angle_gamma   90.00
#
_symmetry.space_group_name_H-M   'P 1'
#
loop_
_entity.id
_entity.type
_entity.pdbx_description
1 polymer ?
#
loop_
_entity_poly.entity_id
_entity_poly.type
_entity_poly.pdbx_seq_one_letter_code
_entity_poly.pdbx_strand_id
1 'polypeptide(L)'
;MAKPLTALPTVLGRTWLQRHIRTSAKQHPRIKGEDKLQFFQQLTTLFAAGTPLLEALRITSVQSQSQKMQTVIRTIADRVAGGVSLHQAAADFPKVFGRISFFVNAGIRFIEEQAKIRAMGSLWEQLGRERYGVSEEKL
;
A
#
# COMPACT_ATOMS: atom_id res chain seq x y z
N MET A 1 15.01 16.85 41.29
CA MET A 1 16.07 16.75 40.25
C MET A 1 15.45 16.17 38.99
N ALA A 2 15.17 17.02 37.99
CA ALA A 2 14.60 16.62 36.71
C ALA A 2 15.72 16.15 35.78
N LYS A 3 15.57 14.95 35.21
CA LYS A 3 16.48 14.39 34.20
C LYS A 3 16.17 15.04 32.85
N PRO A 4 17.16 15.46 32.05
CA PRO A 4 16.90 16.18 30.81
C PRO A 4 16.29 15.26 29.76
N LEU A 5 15.32 15.79 28.99
CA LEU A 5 14.78 15.18 27.78
C LEU A 5 15.87 15.18 26.70
N THR A 6 16.73 14.16 26.71
CA THR A 6 17.67 13.89 25.62
C THR A 6 16.91 13.32 24.43
N ALA A 7 17.08 14.01 23.30
CA ALA A 7 16.62 13.69 21.94
C ALA A 7 16.23 12.23 21.70
N LEU A 8 14.98 11.99 21.28
CA LEU A 8 14.55 10.69 20.76
C LEU A 8 15.27 10.44 19.43
N PRO A 9 16.13 9.41 19.32
CA PRO A 9 16.70 9.04 18.03
C PRO A 9 15.57 8.59 17.09
N THR A 10 15.52 9.17 15.90
CA THR A 10 14.57 8.94 14.79
C THR A 10 14.44 7.45 14.37
N VAL A 11 15.26 6.57 14.93
CA VAL A 11 15.30 5.12 14.73
C VAL A 11 14.29 4.36 15.62
N LEU A 12 13.74 4.99 16.67
CA LEU A 12 12.88 4.36 17.67
C LEU A 12 11.50 3.88 17.18
N GLY A 13 11.08 4.25 15.96
CA GLY A 13 9.86 3.70 15.35
C GLY A 13 10.05 2.33 14.68
N ARG A 14 11.23 2.05 14.13
CA ARG A 14 11.48 0.81 13.36
C ARG A 14 11.85 -0.39 14.22
N THR A 15 12.54 -0.17 15.34
CA THR A 15 13.10 -1.25 16.18
C THR A 15 12.11 -1.82 17.20
N TRP A 16 11.20 -1.02 17.76
CA TRP A 16 10.16 -1.55 18.65
C TRP A 16 9.17 -2.45 17.90
N LEU A 17 8.76 -2.03 16.69
CA LEU A 17 7.75 -2.73 15.88
C LEU A 17 8.27 -4.09 15.38
N GLN A 18 9.50 -4.13 14.87
CA GLN A 18 10.13 -5.36 14.38
C GLN A 18 10.37 -6.40 15.48
N ARG A 19 10.59 -5.98 16.73
CA ARG A 19 10.87 -6.88 17.84
C ARG A 19 9.63 -7.59 18.40
N HIS A 20 8.44 -7.02 18.20
CA HIS A 20 7.18 -7.56 18.73
C HIS A 20 6.28 -8.19 17.66
N ILE A 21 6.60 -8.01 16.37
CA ILE A 21 5.91 -8.67 15.26
C ILE A 21 6.77 -9.84 14.81
N ARG A 22 6.36 -11.08 15.10
CA ARG A 22 7.01 -12.27 14.55
C ARG A 22 6.48 -12.48 13.14
N THR A 23 7.15 -11.95 12.11
CA THR A 23 6.77 -12.27 10.73
C THR A 23 7.03 -13.76 10.48
N SER A 24 5.95 -14.54 10.36
CA SER A 24 6.05 -15.95 10.03
C SER A 24 6.53 -16.10 8.59
N ALA A 25 7.76 -16.61 8.39
CA ALA A 25 8.31 -16.83 7.05
C ALA A 25 7.67 -18.01 6.28
N LYS A 26 6.78 -18.78 6.93
CA LYS A 26 6.18 -19.99 6.36
C LYS A 26 4.75 -19.70 5.89
N GLN A 27 4.41 -20.20 4.71
CA GLN A 27 3.03 -20.14 4.22
C GLN A 27 2.05 -20.80 5.18
N HIS A 28 0.87 -20.20 5.35
CA HIS A 28 -0.16 -20.69 6.24
C HIS A 28 -1.58 -20.39 5.70
N PRO A 29 -2.62 -21.17 6.08
CA PRO A 29 -3.91 -21.13 5.38
C PRO A 29 -4.86 -20.01 5.84
N ARG A 30 -4.67 -19.43 7.02
CA ARG A 30 -5.60 -18.45 7.63
C ARG A 30 -5.01 -17.04 7.62
N ILE A 31 -5.83 -16.01 7.77
CA ILE A 31 -5.34 -14.62 7.89
C ILE A 31 -5.08 -14.34 9.38
N LYS A 32 -3.84 -13.99 9.73
CA LYS A 32 -3.45 -13.51 11.07
C LYS A 32 -3.36 -11.98 11.08
N GLY A 33 -3.24 -11.39 12.28
CA GLY A 33 -3.09 -9.94 12.41
C GLY A 33 -1.82 -9.42 11.72
N GLU A 34 -0.73 -10.18 11.80
CA GLU A 34 0.57 -9.86 11.20
C GLU A 34 0.50 -9.76 9.68
N ASP A 35 -0.25 -10.65 8.99
CA ASP A 35 -0.37 -10.62 7.53
C ASP A 35 -1.08 -9.35 7.04
N LYS A 36 -2.06 -8.87 7.81
CA LYS A 36 -2.78 -7.65 7.47
C LYS A 36 -1.85 -6.44 7.55
N LEU A 37 -1.06 -6.36 8.63
CA LEU A 37 -0.09 -5.28 8.81
C LEU A 37 1.00 -5.33 7.74
N GLN A 38 1.52 -6.52 7.45
CA GLN A 38 2.55 -6.72 6.43
C GLN A 38 2.06 -6.31 5.03
N PHE A 39 0.82 -6.67 4.68
CA PHE A 39 0.21 -6.23 3.43
C PHE A 39 0.20 -4.70 3.31
N PHE A 40 -0.25 -3.98 4.34
CA PHE A 40 -0.31 -2.52 4.31
C PHE A 40 1.07 -1.87 4.24
N GLN A 41 2.04 -2.41 4.98
CA GLN A 41 3.43 -1.93 4.93
C GLN A 41 4.01 -2.11 3.52
N GLN A 42 3.88 -3.30 2.94
CA GLN A 42 4.37 -3.59 1.59
C GLN A 42 3.69 -2.73 0.53
N LEU A 43 2.37 -2.60 0.59
CA LEU A 43 1.60 -1.76 -0.33
C LEU A 43 2.06 -0.29 -0.25
N THR A 44 2.25 0.22 0.98
CA THR A 44 2.75 1.59 1.21
C THR A 44 4.16 1.78 0.65
N THR A 45 5.07 0.81 0.84
CA THR A 45 6.43 0.87 0.30
C THR A 45 6.44 0.88 -1.22
N LEU A 46 5.70 -0.02 -1.86
CA LEU A 46 5.60 -0.08 -3.32
C LEU A 46 5.00 1.22 -3.88
N PHE A 47 3.97 1.73 -3.23
CA PHE A 47 3.35 2.98 -3.60
C PHE A 47 4.33 4.15 -3.45
N ALA A 48 5.05 4.25 -2.32
CA ALA A 48 6.07 5.28 -2.13
C ALA A 48 7.15 5.22 -3.23
N ALA A 49 7.51 4.01 -3.68
CA ALA A 49 8.51 3.77 -4.73
C ALA A 49 8.04 4.09 -6.17
N GLY A 50 6.82 4.58 -6.38
CA GLY A 50 6.32 4.89 -7.73
C GLY A 50 5.51 3.77 -8.38
N THR A 51 5.35 2.63 -7.72
CA THR A 51 4.72 1.45 -8.33
C THR A 51 3.23 1.72 -8.61
N PRO A 52 2.73 1.44 -9.83
CA PRO A 52 1.31 1.54 -10.13
C PRO A 52 0.47 0.69 -9.17
N LEU A 53 -0.71 1.19 -8.78
CA LEU A 53 -1.55 0.56 -7.76
C LEU A 53 -1.88 -0.90 -8.09
N LEU A 54 -2.29 -1.18 -9.34
CA LEU A 54 -2.66 -2.53 -9.76
C LEU A 54 -1.46 -3.50 -9.62
N GLU A 55 -0.27 -3.05 -10.01
CA GLU A 55 0.94 -3.86 -9.89
C GLU A 55 1.34 -4.07 -8.43
N ALA A 56 1.23 -3.03 -7.60
CA ALA A 56 1.48 -3.14 -6.17
C ALA A 56 0.54 -4.17 -5.50
N LEU A 57 -0.74 -4.21 -5.89
CA LEU A 57 -1.69 -5.24 -5.44
C LEU A 57 -1.29 -6.64 -5.89
N ARG A 58 -0.85 -6.80 -7.15
CA ARG A 58 -0.37 -8.10 -7.67
C ARG A 58 0.87 -8.58 -6.90
N ILE A 59 1.87 -7.71 -6.71
CA ILE A 59 3.10 -8.02 -5.96
C ILE A 59 2.77 -8.43 -4.52
N THR A 60 2.02 -7.61 -3.80
CA THR A 60 1.66 -7.90 -2.40
C THR A 60 0.81 -9.17 -2.26
N SER A 61 0.00 -9.50 -3.28
CA SER A 61 -0.75 -10.76 -3.30
C SER A 61 0.17 -11.99 -3.34
N VAL A 62 1.22 -11.97 -4.15
CA VAL A 62 2.15 -13.10 -4.30
C VAL A 62 3.09 -13.21 -3.10
N GLN A 63 3.44 -12.09 -2.49
CA GLN A 63 4.34 -12.03 -1.33
C GLN A 63 3.67 -12.39 0.01
N SER A 64 2.33 -12.43 0.06
CA SER A 64 1.63 -12.74 1.30
C SER A 64 1.87 -14.19 1.74
N GLN A 65 2.18 -14.41 3.01
CA GLN A 65 2.36 -15.75 3.58
C GLN A 65 1.01 -16.43 3.88
N SER A 66 -0.08 -15.68 3.94
CA SER A 66 -1.43 -16.22 4.15
C SER A 66 -2.11 -16.53 2.83
N GLN A 67 -2.37 -17.81 2.53
CA GLN A 67 -3.04 -18.23 1.28
C GLN A 67 -4.40 -17.56 1.08
N LYS A 68 -5.17 -17.41 2.17
CA LYS A 68 -6.45 -16.71 2.15
C LYS A 68 -6.29 -15.22 1.88
N MET A 69 -5.23 -14.58 2.39
CA MET A 69 -4.92 -13.19 2.08
C MET A 69 -4.51 -13.02 0.61
N GLN A 70 -3.71 -13.94 0.05
CA GLN A 70 -3.36 -13.92 -1.39
C GLN A 70 -4.63 -13.91 -2.24
N THR A 71 -5.59 -14.78 -1.92
CA THR A 71 -6.87 -14.89 -2.64
C THR A 71 -7.67 -13.59 -2.56
N VAL A 72 -7.75 -12.99 -1.37
CA VAL A 72 -8.44 -11.71 -1.15
C VAL A 72 -7.80 -10.59 -1.96
N ILE A 73 -6.47 -10.44 -1.90
CA ILE A 73 -5.77 -9.36 -2.62
C ILE A 73 -5.89 -9.56 -4.13
N ARG A 74 -5.81 -10.80 -4.65
CA ARG A 74 -6.03 -11.09 -6.08
C ARG A 74 -7.43 -10.67 -6.53
N THR A 75 -8.45 -11.05 -5.76
CA THR A 75 -9.84 -10.67 -6.05
C THR A 75 -10.01 -9.15 -6.08
N ILE A 76 -9.36 -8.43 -5.17
CA ILE A 76 -9.35 -6.96 -5.17
C ILE A 76 -8.65 -6.42 -6.42
N ALA A 77 -7.48 -6.96 -6.77
CA ALA A 77 -6.73 -6.55 -7.94
C ALA A 77 -7.53 -6.74 -9.23
N ASP A 78 -8.23 -7.87 -9.39
CA ASP A 78 -9.06 -8.17 -10.54
C ASP A 78 -10.23 -7.17 -10.67
N ARG A 79 -10.85 -6.80 -9.55
CA ARG A 79 -11.91 -5.78 -9.55
C ARG A 79 -11.41 -4.37 -9.86
N VAL A 80 -10.25 -4.01 -9.34
CA VAL A 80 -9.60 -2.73 -9.64
C VAL A 80 -9.21 -2.67 -11.11
N ALA A 81 -8.70 -3.76 -11.69
CA ALA A 81 -8.46 -3.86 -13.12
C ALA A 81 -9.74 -3.70 -13.94
N GLY A 82 -10.89 -4.17 -13.42
CA GLY A 82 -12.22 -3.96 -13.99
C GLY A 82 -12.82 -2.57 -13.75
N GLY A 83 -12.08 -1.62 -13.16
CA GLY A 83 -12.52 -0.24 -12.96
C GLY A 83 -13.26 0.04 -11.65
N VAL A 84 -13.37 -0.94 -10.74
CA VAL A 84 -13.91 -0.71 -9.41
C VAL A 84 -12.88 0.01 -8.55
N SER A 85 -13.30 0.99 -7.73
CA SER A 85 -12.39 1.66 -6.81
C SER A 85 -11.80 0.68 -5.79
N LEU A 86 -10.55 0.92 -5.34
CA LEU A 86 -9.89 0.08 -4.35
C LEU A 86 -10.70 0.03 -3.04
N HIS A 87 -11.26 1.17 -2.64
CA HIS A 87 -12.13 1.25 -1.47
C HIS A 87 -13.36 0.34 -1.61
N GLN A 88 -14.06 0.38 -2.74
CA GLN A 88 -15.23 -0.47 -2.97
C GLN A 88 -14.85 -1.95 -3.03
N ALA A 89 -13.76 -2.30 -3.72
CA ALA A 89 -13.30 -3.69 -3.79
C ALA A 89 -12.88 -4.24 -2.41
N ALA A 90 -12.28 -3.42 -1.55
CA ALA A 90 -11.91 -3.80 -0.19
C ALA A 90 -13.13 -3.93 0.75
N ALA A 91 -14.21 -3.18 0.50
CA ALA A 91 -15.42 -3.20 1.33
C ALA A 91 -16.11 -4.59 1.37
N ASP A 92 -15.93 -5.40 0.32
CA ASP A 92 -16.44 -6.77 0.23
C ASP A 92 -15.77 -7.74 1.21
N PHE A 93 -14.65 -7.34 1.83
CA PHE A 93 -13.90 -8.18 2.77
C PHE A 93 -13.85 -7.55 4.18
N PRO A 94 -14.99 -7.32 4.85
CA PRO A 94 -15.05 -6.63 6.14
C PRO A 94 -14.37 -7.40 7.27
N LYS A 95 -14.22 -8.73 7.17
CA LYS A 95 -13.44 -9.52 8.15
C LYS A 95 -11.93 -9.27 8.03
N VAL A 96 -11.46 -8.84 6.86
CA VAL A 96 -10.06 -8.52 6.60
C VAL A 96 -9.81 -7.05 6.90
N PHE A 97 -10.58 -6.15 6.29
CA PHE A 97 -10.36 -4.70 6.34
C PHE A 97 -11.26 -3.94 7.34
N GLY A 98 -12.38 -4.52 7.78
CA GLY A 98 -13.38 -3.82 8.57
C GLY A 98 -13.03 -3.60 10.05
N ARG A 99 -12.06 -4.33 10.63
CA ARG A 99 -11.61 -4.14 12.03
C ARG A 99 -10.38 -3.26 12.19
N ILE A 100 -9.84 -2.71 11.10
CA ILE A 100 -8.62 -1.90 11.18
C ILE A 100 -9.00 -0.46 10.82
N SER A 101 -9.54 0.29 11.78
CA SER A 101 -9.60 1.77 11.89
C SER A 101 -10.05 2.66 10.70
N PHE A 102 -10.61 3.83 11.04
CA PHE A 102 -10.74 5.00 10.15
C PHE A 102 -9.46 5.26 9.33
N PHE A 103 -8.27 5.04 9.92
CA PHE A 103 -6.98 5.26 9.26
C PHE A 103 -6.72 4.34 8.05
N VAL A 104 -7.25 3.12 8.00
CA VAL A 104 -7.08 2.26 6.82
C VAL A 104 -8.08 2.61 5.75
N ASN A 105 -9.33 2.94 6.10
CA ASN A 105 -10.30 3.40 5.11
C ASN A 105 -9.86 4.73 4.49
N ALA A 106 -9.39 5.67 5.31
CA ALA A 106 -8.77 6.91 4.86
C ALA A 106 -7.48 6.64 4.07
N GLY A 107 -6.64 5.72 4.54
CA GLY A 107 -5.40 5.33 3.86
C GLY A 107 -5.62 4.69 2.49
N ILE A 108 -6.58 3.78 2.36
CA ILE A 108 -6.97 3.16 1.09
C ILE A 108 -7.46 4.21 0.10
N ARG A 109 -8.34 5.12 0.55
CA ARG A 109 -8.81 6.24 -0.28
C ARG A 109 -7.66 7.16 -0.67
N PHE A 110 -6.77 7.49 0.26
CA PHE A 110 -5.61 8.33 -0.02
C PHE A 110 -4.67 7.68 -1.04
N ILE A 111 -4.34 6.41 -0.88
CA ILE A 111 -3.54 5.64 -1.85
C ILE A 111 -4.20 5.67 -3.23
N GLU A 112 -5.52 5.47 -3.28
CA GLU A 112 -6.28 5.52 -4.52
C GLU A 112 -6.22 6.90 -5.20
N GLU A 113 -6.42 7.99 -4.45
CA GLU A 113 -6.34 9.35 -4.99
C GLU A 113 -4.93 9.72 -5.45
N GLN A 114 -3.90 9.31 -4.69
CA GLN A 114 -2.52 9.50 -5.10
C GLN A 114 -2.20 8.72 -6.39
N ALA A 115 -2.76 7.52 -6.57
CA ALA A 115 -2.58 6.75 -7.80
C ALA A 115 -3.17 7.48 -9.01
N LYS A 116 -4.35 8.10 -8.85
CA LYS A 116 -5.00 8.92 -9.90
C LYS A 116 -4.15 10.13 -10.28
N ILE A 117 -3.62 10.86 -9.29
CA ILE A 117 -2.77 12.04 -9.53
C ILE A 117 -1.50 11.65 -10.30
N ARG A 118 -0.88 10.52 -9.97
CA ARG A 118 0.31 10.02 -10.68
C ARG A 118 0.00 9.60 -12.11
N ALA A 119 -1.13 8.91 -12.32
CA ALA A 119 -1.57 8.56 -13.66
C ALA A 119 -1.80 9.82 -14.51
N MET A 120 -2.41 10.86 -13.93
CA MET A 120 -2.58 12.16 -14.58
C MET A 120 -1.23 12.79 -14.95
N GLY A 121 -0.24 12.77 -14.04
CA GLY A 121 1.11 13.28 -14.32
C GLY A 121 1.77 12.56 -15.49
N SER A 122 1.71 11.23 -15.53
CA SER A 122 2.25 10.43 -16.63
C SER A 122 1.55 10.73 -17.97
N LEU A 123 0.22 10.86 -17.96
CA LEU A 123 -0.54 11.23 -19.17
C LEU A 123 -0.19 12.65 -19.63
N TRP A 124 -0.02 13.59 -18.70
CA TRP A 124 0.34 14.96 -19.01
C TRP A 124 1.73 15.05 -19.65
N GLU A 125 2.72 14.36 -19.08
CA GLU A 125 4.05 14.25 -19.66
C GLU A 125 4.02 13.67 -21.08
N GLN A 126 3.23 12.61 -21.28
CA GLN A 126 3.05 11.99 -22.60
C GLN A 126 2.46 13.00 -23.59
N LEU A 127 1.38 13.70 -23.21
CA LEU A 127 0.71 14.70 -24.05
C LEU A 127 1.65 15.87 -24.38
N GLY A 128 2.40 16.37 -23.39
CA GLY A 128 3.38 17.45 -23.55
C GLY A 128 4.44 17.09 -24.59
N ARG A 129 4.96 15.86 -24.54
CA ARG A 129 5.93 15.35 -25.51
C ARG A 129 5.33 15.15 -26.89
N GLU A 130 4.24 14.39 -26.98
CA GLU A 130 3.69 13.93 -28.26
C GLU A 130 2.96 15.02 -29.04
N ARG A 131 2.22 15.90 -28.34
CA ARG A 131 1.35 16.89 -28.99
C ARG A 131 1.97 18.28 -29.05
N TYR A 132 2.73 18.65 -28.04
CA TYR A 132 3.27 20.00 -27.89
C TYR A 132 4.77 20.08 -28.11
N GLY A 133 5.44 18.96 -28.40
CA GLY A 133 6.87 18.92 -28.68
C GLY A 133 7.72 19.43 -27.50
N VAL A 134 7.21 19.34 -26.27
CA VAL A 134 7.93 19.78 -25.07
C VAL A 134 9.09 18.82 -24.83
N SER A 135 10.27 19.17 -25.35
CA SER A 135 11.54 18.56 -25.00
C SER A 135 12.09 19.28 -23.78
N GLU A 136 12.11 18.59 -22.64
CA GLU A 136 12.71 19.01 -21.36
C GLU A 136 13.71 20.18 -21.48
N GLU A 137 13.29 21.41 -21.12
CA GLU A 137 14.22 22.49 -20.84
C GLU A 137 14.07 22.95 -19.38
N LYS A 138 15.03 22.43 -18.59
CA LYS A 138 15.54 22.83 -17.27
C LYS A 138 14.55 22.95 -16.11
N LEU A 139 14.61 21.92 -15.24
CA LEU A 139 14.55 22.08 -13.78
C LEU A 139 15.49 23.18 -13.28
#